data_AF-A0A439PQU7-F1
#
_entry.id   AF-A0A439PQU7-F1
#
_cell.length_a   1.000
_cell.length_b   1.000
_cell.length_c   1.000
_cell.angle_alpha   90.00
_cell.angle_beta   90.00
_cell.angle_gamma   90.00
#
_symmetry.space_group_name_H-M   'P 1'
#
loop_
_entity.id
_entity.type
_entity.pdbx_description
1 polymer ?
#
loop_
_entity_poly.entity_id
_entity_poly.type
_entity_poly.pdbx_seq_one_letter_code
_entity_poly.pdbx_strand_id
1 'polypeptide(L)'
;MSVRAIFLAIAAAALAGGSAVAAGIDLSKPYGDKYGCINRNGQEVAADRMLLLTDKELITAASACTFSDSQAQADGSLVVTAKCEAEGEEGQSPIKFIIKRSKKNAKKLVIAGEDGNVMGEVSRCK
;
A
#
# COMPACT_ATOMS: atom_id res chain seq x y z
N MET A 1 -4.53 -66.31 -30.99
CA MET A 1 -5.22 -65.10 -30.46
C MET A 1 -5.35 -65.31 -28.96
N SER A 2 -4.97 -64.45 -28.02
CA SER A 2 -4.64 -63.03 -28.07
C SER A 2 -3.86 -62.72 -26.78
N VAL A 3 -2.73 -62.02 -26.90
CA VAL A 3 -2.01 -61.41 -25.78
C VAL A 3 -2.86 -60.25 -25.27
N ARG A 4 -3.13 -60.18 -23.96
CA ARG A 4 -3.71 -58.99 -23.32
C ARG A 4 -2.84 -58.57 -22.15
N ALA A 5 -1.78 -57.84 -22.51
CA ALA A 5 -1.12 -56.92 -21.61
C ALA A 5 -2.05 -55.70 -21.45
N ILE A 6 -2.41 -55.36 -20.21
CA ILE A 6 -3.08 -54.09 -19.90
C ILE A 6 -2.12 -53.33 -18.97
N PHE A 7 -1.46 -52.34 -19.56
CA PHE A 7 -0.55 -51.42 -18.89
C PHE A 7 -1.34 -50.47 -17.99
N LEU A 8 -1.00 -50.40 -16.70
CA LEU A 8 -1.46 -49.38 -15.77
C LEU A 8 -0.77 -48.04 -16.10
N ALA A 9 -1.53 -47.10 -16.65
CA ALA A 9 -1.07 -45.72 -16.84
C ALA A 9 -1.32 -44.91 -15.56
N ILE A 10 -0.24 -44.55 -14.85
CA ILE A 10 -0.28 -43.61 -13.73
C ILE A 10 -0.21 -42.20 -14.33
N ALA A 11 -1.34 -41.49 -14.35
CA ALA A 11 -1.39 -40.08 -14.72
C ALA A 11 -0.91 -39.21 -13.54
N ALA A 12 0.33 -38.72 -13.61
CA ALA A 12 0.84 -37.72 -12.67
C ALA A 12 0.22 -36.35 -13.02
N ALA A 13 -0.83 -35.96 -12.29
CA ALA A 13 -1.38 -34.61 -12.37
C ALA A 13 -0.42 -33.63 -11.67
N ALA A 14 0.43 -32.97 -12.45
CA ALA A 14 1.22 -31.84 -11.97
C ALA A 14 0.28 -30.65 -11.71
N LEU A 15 -0.05 -30.38 -10.45
CA LEU A 15 -0.65 -29.11 -10.05
C LEU A 15 0.41 -28.02 -10.22
N ALA A 16 0.38 -27.32 -11.35
CA ALA A 16 1.08 -26.05 -11.51
C ALA A 16 0.39 -25.01 -10.61
N GLY A 17 0.78 -24.96 -9.34
CA GLY A 17 0.44 -23.87 -8.43
C GLY A 17 1.14 -22.60 -8.89
N GLY A 18 0.44 -21.77 -9.66
CA GLY A 18 0.94 -20.46 -10.05
C GLY A 18 1.12 -19.59 -8.80
N SER A 19 2.37 -19.24 -8.48
CA SER A 19 2.70 -18.24 -7.48
C SER A 19 2.06 -16.92 -7.89
N ALA A 20 0.96 -16.51 -7.27
CA ALA A 20 0.40 -15.19 -7.46
C ALA A 20 1.37 -14.18 -6.87
N VAL A 21 2.21 -13.57 -7.72
CA VAL A 21 3.02 -12.41 -7.32
C VAL A 21 2.05 -11.29 -6.96
N ALA A 22 2.11 -10.81 -5.72
CA ALA A 22 1.23 -9.73 -5.29
C ALA A 22 1.61 -8.47 -6.06
N ALA A 23 0.66 -7.93 -6.84
CA ALA A 23 0.89 -6.70 -7.59
C ALA A 23 1.20 -5.56 -6.61
N GLY A 24 2.36 -4.94 -6.79
CA GLY A 24 2.84 -3.83 -5.95
C GLY A 24 1.88 -2.63 -5.92
N ILE A 25 2.23 -1.67 -5.06
CA ILE A 25 1.51 -0.41 -4.93
C ILE A 25 2.03 0.59 -5.97
N ASP A 26 1.13 1.12 -6.80
CA ASP A 26 1.42 2.22 -7.71
C ASP A 26 0.88 3.53 -7.14
N LEU A 27 1.79 4.49 -6.89
CA LEU A 27 1.49 5.83 -6.37
C LEU A 27 1.59 6.92 -7.44
N SER A 28 1.61 6.56 -8.73
CA SER A 28 1.59 7.53 -9.85
C SER A 28 0.39 8.50 -9.82
N LYS A 29 -0.63 8.18 -9.02
CA LYS A 29 -1.77 9.03 -8.70
C LYS A 29 -1.93 9.16 -7.18
N PRO A 30 -2.37 10.33 -6.68
CA PRO A 30 -2.61 10.50 -5.26
C PRO A 30 -3.80 9.66 -4.78
N TYR A 31 -3.71 9.21 -3.54
CA TYR A 31 -4.77 8.53 -2.81
C TYR A 31 -5.11 9.34 -1.57
N GLY A 32 -6.37 9.49 -1.25
CA GLY A 32 -6.77 10.19 -0.04
C GLY A 32 -8.12 9.73 0.48
N ASP A 33 -8.44 10.18 1.69
CA ASP A 33 -9.84 10.22 2.12
C ASP A 33 -10.57 11.37 1.43
N LYS A 34 -11.81 11.63 1.87
CA LYS A 34 -12.62 12.73 1.32
C LYS A 34 -11.89 14.06 1.38
N TYR A 35 -11.26 14.39 2.51
CA TYR A 35 -10.65 15.70 2.74
C TYR A 35 -9.24 15.77 2.15
N GLY A 36 -8.46 14.69 2.23
CA GLY A 36 -7.16 14.58 1.56
C GLY A 36 -7.28 14.80 0.05
N CYS A 37 -8.27 14.18 -0.61
CA CYS A 37 -8.45 14.39 -2.03
C CYS A 37 -8.97 15.80 -2.39
N ILE A 38 -9.78 16.43 -1.53
CA ILE A 38 -10.20 17.83 -1.74
C ILE A 38 -9.01 18.77 -1.57
N ASN A 39 -8.13 18.52 -0.61
CA ASN A 39 -7.02 19.41 -0.27
C ASN A 39 -5.72 19.16 -1.03
N ARG A 40 -5.69 18.17 -1.94
CA ARG A 40 -4.50 17.79 -2.72
C ARG A 40 -3.81 18.91 -3.51
N ASN A 41 -4.54 19.98 -3.81
CA ASN A 41 -4.05 21.13 -4.56
C ASN A 41 -3.85 22.37 -3.65
N GLY A 42 -3.72 22.18 -2.34
CA GLY A 42 -3.54 23.27 -1.37
C GLY A 42 -4.83 23.98 -0.97
N GLN A 43 -5.97 23.31 -1.10
CA GLN A 43 -7.23 23.79 -0.51
C GLN A 43 -7.21 23.50 1.00
N GLU A 44 -7.94 24.29 1.79
CA GLU A 44 -7.97 24.16 3.26
C GLU A 44 -9.36 23.73 3.78
N VAL A 45 -10.01 22.81 3.07
CA VAL A 45 -11.36 22.35 3.43
C VAL A 45 -11.26 21.25 4.48
N ALA A 46 -11.53 21.62 5.74
CA ALA A 46 -11.43 20.70 6.89
C ALA A 46 -10.10 19.93 6.90
N ALA A 47 -9.00 20.69 6.77
CA ALA A 47 -7.64 20.17 6.76
C ALA A 47 -7.30 19.40 8.04
N ASP A 48 -7.98 19.69 9.15
CA ASP A 48 -7.89 18.98 10.44
C ASP A 48 -8.30 17.50 10.38
N ARG A 49 -8.85 17.04 9.25
CA ARG A 49 -9.31 15.66 9.04
C ARG A 49 -8.70 15.00 7.80
N MET A 50 -7.69 15.59 7.19
CA MET A 50 -7.17 15.09 5.93
C MET A 50 -6.19 13.92 6.13
N LEU A 51 -6.28 12.96 5.21
CA LEU A 51 -5.26 11.95 4.96
C LEU A 51 -5.02 11.86 3.46
N LEU A 52 -3.82 12.24 3.03
CA LEU A 52 -3.40 12.27 1.63
C LEU A 52 -2.06 11.56 1.46
N LEU A 53 -2.02 10.59 0.56
CA LEU A 53 -0.85 9.83 0.17
C LEU A 53 -0.52 10.14 -1.29
N THR A 54 0.69 10.60 -1.53
CA THR A 54 1.26 10.81 -2.88
C THR A 54 2.43 9.85 -3.10
N ASP A 55 3.12 9.98 -4.23
CA ASP A 55 4.38 9.29 -4.49
C ASP A 55 5.54 9.79 -3.62
N LYS A 56 5.40 10.96 -2.99
CA LYS A 56 6.47 11.64 -2.25
C LYS A 56 6.14 11.93 -0.80
N GLU A 57 4.87 11.99 -0.44
CA GLU A 57 4.45 12.54 0.83
C GLU A 57 3.26 11.77 1.42
N LEU A 58 3.24 11.70 2.74
CA LEU A 58 2.05 11.41 3.53
C LEU A 58 1.68 12.66 4.31
N ILE A 59 0.54 13.26 3.95
CA ILE A 59 0.06 14.51 4.53
C ILE A 59 -1.14 14.21 5.41
N THR A 60 -1.07 14.66 6.65
CA THR A 60 -2.15 14.57 7.63
C THR A 60 -2.48 15.96 8.17
N ALA A 61 -3.50 16.03 9.02
CA ALA A 61 -3.80 17.23 9.79
C ALA A 61 -2.66 17.71 10.71
N ALA A 62 -1.79 16.78 11.15
CA ALA A 62 -0.79 17.05 12.18
C ALA A 62 0.63 17.25 11.62
N SER A 63 0.91 16.71 10.44
CA SER A 63 2.24 16.72 9.85
C SER A 63 2.24 16.42 8.36
N ALA A 64 3.28 16.90 7.68
CA ALA A 64 3.65 16.48 6.34
C ALA A 64 4.91 15.61 6.40
N CYS A 65 4.79 14.35 5.96
CA CYS A 65 5.86 13.38 5.97
C CYS A 65 6.44 13.18 4.58
N THR A 66 7.64 13.71 4.32
CA THR A 66 8.34 13.53 3.04
C THR A 66 9.07 12.20 3.01
N PHE A 67 8.83 11.40 1.97
CA PHE A 67 9.46 10.10 1.76
C PHE A 67 10.92 10.27 1.34
N SER A 68 11.81 9.60 2.06
CA SER A 68 13.24 9.54 1.75
C SER A 68 13.64 8.23 1.09
N ASP A 69 12.87 7.16 1.30
CA ASP A 69 13.12 5.84 0.71
C ASP A 69 11.82 5.03 0.59
N SER A 70 11.78 4.08 -0.35
CA SER A 70 10.63 3.21 -0.55
C SER A 70 11.06 1.80 -0.97
N GLN A 71 10.46 0.78 -0.35
CA GLN A 71 10.78 -0.62 -0.59
C GLN A 71 9.51 -1.44 -0.80
N ALA A 72 9.34 -1.93 -2.02
CA ALA A 72 8.29 -2.90 -2.34
C ALA A 72 8.59 -4.25 -1.66
N GLN A 73 7.57 -4.86 -1.10
CA GLN A 73 7.65 -6.12 -0.37
C GLN A 73 7.08 -7.28 -1.19
N ALA A 74 7.50 -8.50 -0.90
CA ALA A 74 7.03 -9.70 -1.59
C ALA A 74 5.51 -9.95 -1.41
N ASP A 75 4.91 -9.41 -0.35
CA ASP A 75 3.45 -9.46 -0.10
C ASP A 75 2.67 -8.38 -0.88
N GLY A 76 3.35 -7.60 -1.73
CA GLY A 76 2.77 -6.53 -2.53
C GLY A 76 2.52 -5.24 -1.76
N SER A 77 2.90 -5.17 -0.47
CA SER A 77 2.93 -3.92 0.26
C SER A 77 4.12 -3.04 -0.13
N LEU A 78 4.02 -1.76 0.20
CA LEU A 78 5.09 -0.79 0.07
C LEU A 78 5.44 -0.26 1.45
N VAL A 79 6.70 -0.39 1.85
CA VAL A 79 7.23 0.26 3.05
C VAL A 79 7.90 1.54 2.59
N VAL A 80 7.53 2.67 3.19
CA VAL A 80 8.18 3.96 2.93
C VAL A 80 8.84 4.46 4.20
N THR A 81 10.05 4.99 4.07
CA THR A 81 10.73 5.73 5.13
C THR A 81 10.51 7.21 4.89
N ALA A 82 10.10 7.96 5.91
CA ALA A 82 9.73 9.35 5.80
C ALA A 82 10.31 10.20 6.93
N LYS A 83 10.43 11.50 6.68
CA LYS A 83 10.72 12.53 7.69
C LYS A 83 9.49 13.43 7.80
N CYS A 84 8.95 13.56 9.01
CA CYS A 84 7.66 14.19 9.26
C CYS A 84 7.82 15.53 9.93
N GLU A 85 7.67 16.62 9.18
CA GLU A 85 7.74 17.97 9.72
C GLU A 85 6.46 18.26 10.53
N ALA A 86 6.60 18.23 11.86
CA ALA A 86 5.61 18.73 12.81
C ALA A 86 6.02 20.15 13.25
N GLU A 87 5.05 21.05 13.40
CA GLU A 87 5.31 22.42 13.83
C GLU A 87 6.04 22.45 15.18
N GLY A 88 7.28 22.97 15.19
CA GLY A 88 8.06 23.18 16.41
C GLY A 88 9.04 22.07 16.82
N GLU A 89 9.25 21.02 16.00
CA GLU A 89 10.27 19.99 16.29
C GLU A 89 11.55 20.16 15.47
N GLU A 90 12.70 20.28 16.15
CA GLU A 90 14.03 20.23 15.54
C GLU A 90 14.62 18.82 15.63
N GLY A 91 14.90 18.21 14.48
CA GLY A 91 15.56 16.89 14.40
C GLY A 91 14.58 15.72 14.41
N GLN A 92 13.95 15.44 13.28
CA GLN A 92 13.10 14.26 13.14
C GLN A 92 13.89 13.01 12.79
N SER A 93 13.71 11.98 13.61
CA SER A 93 14.13 10.63 13.27
C SER A 93 13.27 10.09 12.12
N PRO A 94 13.82 9.31 11.18
CA PRO A 94 13.03 8.70 10.12
C PRO A 94 11.96 7.77 10.69
N ILE A 95 10.74 7.86 10.16
CA ILE A 95 9.58 7.03 10.54
C ILE A 95 9.23 6.14 9.34
N LYS A 96 8.84 4.89 9.60
CA LYS A 96 8.35 4.00 8.53
C LYS A 96 6.83 3.91 8.52
N PHE A 97 6.28 3.94 7.32
CA PHE A 97 4.88 3.65 7.06
C PHE A 97 4.77 2.43 6.15
N ILE A 98 3.69 1.68 6.36
CA ILE A 98 3.37 0.49 5.59
C ILE A 98 2.07 0.76 4.83
N ILE A 99 2.15 0.69 3.50
CA ILE A 99 1.04 0.91 2.58
C ILE A 99 0.65 -0.43 1.99
N LYS A 100 -0.58 -0.86 2.22
CA LYS A 100 -1.11 -2.15 1.74
C LYS A 100 -2.42 -1.99 1.01
N ARG A 101 -2.76 -2.91 0.12
CA ARG A 101 -4.14 -3.00 -0.40
C ARG A 101 -5.10 -3.36 0.73
N SER A 102 -6.27 -2.71 0.77
CA SER A 102 -7.28 -3.07 1.75
C SER A 102 -7.81 -4.48 1.50
N LYS A 103 -7.84 -5.29 2.56
CA LYS A 103 -8.49 -6.61 2.55
C LYS A 103 -10.00 -6.52 2.30
N LYS A 104 -10.61 -5.37 2.62
CA LYS A 104 -12.04 -5.10 2.40
C LYS A 104 -12.32 -4.63 0.97
N ASN A 105 -11.38 -3.93 0.34
CA ASN A 105 -11.52 -3.41 -1.01
C ASN A 105 -10.17 -3.23 -1.71
N ALA A 106 -9.85 -4.09 -2.68
CA ALA A 106 -8.56 -4.09 -3.37
C ALA A 106 -8.24 -2.80 -4.18
N LYS A 107 -9.23 -1.91 -4.39
CA LYS A 107 -9.05 -0.59 -5.03
C LYS A 107 -8.60 0.49 -4.04
N LYS A 108 -8.62 0.20 -2.74
CA LYS A 108 -8.25 1.12 -1.67
C LYS A 108 -6.93 0.71 -1.05
N LEU A 109 -6.24 1.68 -0.48
CA LEU A 109 -5.00 1.47 0.27
C LEU A 109 -5.27 1.69 1.75
N VAL A 110 -4.57 0.93 2.59
CA VAL A 110 -4.49 1.13 4.04
C VAL A 110 -3.11 1.65 4.34
N ILE A 111 -3.05 2.71 5.14
CA ILE A 111 -1.81 3.32 5.62
C ILE A 111 -1.70 2.98 7.10
N ALA A 112 -0.57 2.40 7.50
CA ALA A 112 -0.28 2.07 8.88
C ALA A 112 1.14 2.52 9.26
N GLY A 113 1.34 2.80 10.54
CA GLY A 113 2.67 2.95 11.12
C GLY A 113 3.45 1.63 11.16
N GLU A 114 4.73 1.69 11.48
CA GLU A 114 5.60 0.51 11.65
C GLU A 114 5.08 -0.46 12.73
N ASP A 115 4.44 0.07 13.76
CA ASP A 115 3.79 -0.66 14.85
C ASP A 115 2.46 -1.33 14.45
N GLY A 116 2.01 -1.13 13.21
CA GLY A 116 0.75 -1.66 12.68
C GLY A 116 -0.47 -0.81 13.01
N ASN A 117 -0.32 0.33 13.69
CA ASN A 117 -1.43 1.24 13.94
C ASN A 117 -1.95 1.83 12.63
N VAL A 118 -3.22 1.58 12.33
CA VAL A 118 -3.85 2.02 11.08
C VAL A 118 -4.22 3.48 11.18
N MET A 119 -3.65 4.29 10.29
CA MET A 119 -3.97 5.72 10.16
C MET A 119 -5.27 5.92 9.38
N GLY A 120 -5.51 5.09 8.36
CA GLY A 120 -6.76 5.16 7.59
C GLY A 120 -6.77 4.32 6.33
N GLU A 121 -7.94 4.30 5.69
CA GLU A 121 -8.18 3.68 4.39
C GLU A 121 -8.49 4.76 3.35
N VAL A 122 -7.70 4.81 2.28
CA VAL A 122 -7.74 5.86 1.26
C VAL A 122 -8.11 5.30 -0.11
N SER A 123 -8.73 6.13 -0.94
CA SER A 123 -9.10 5.80 -2.32
C SER A 123 -8.31 6.68 -3.29
N ARG A 124 -8.10 6.20 -4.52
CA ARG A 124 -7.47 7.03 -5.55
C ARG A 124 -8.28 8.31 -5.76
N CYS A 125 -7.63 9.46 -5.67
CA CYS A 125 -8.30 10.73 -5.93
C CYS A 125 -8.68 10.83 -7.42
N LYS A 126 -9.78 11.56 -7.71
CA LYS A 126 -10.35 11.67 -9.07
C LYS A 126 -9.64 12.69 -9.94
#